data_AF-A0A1C4R8A3-F1
#
_entry.id   AF-A0A1C4R8A3-F1
#
_cell.length_a   1.000
_cell.length_b   1.000
_cell.length_c   1.000
_cell.angle_alpha   90.00
_cell.angle_beta   90.00
_cell.angle_gamma   90.00
#
_symmetry.space_group_name_H-M   'P 1'
#
loop_
_entity.id
_entity.type
_entity.pdbx_description
1 polymer ?
#
loop_
_entity_poly.entity_id
_entity_poly.type
_entity_poly.pdbx_seq_one_letter_code
_entity_poly.pdbx_strand_id
1 'polypeptide(L)'
;MTDASETTETAGTIDPGHVATRAEFAKAFGGGPQGGILPSKENVLLYADHKVSGNYGYHDGWISEENDPDPIFEYTGAGRVGHQVFTGRKGVGNSAVLDHVKNGRALRLFVAVGKVPGPSAARLHRYVGRFELDREEPFVVRQGIDEKKHERKVIVFRLRPFGSVAHVDEDNVPIAEKTEATLVEPDVTKATLIDPENGEVTDSLRAIIPHTKTEYRAARLSRLFQRKLKSEGHVVQRFQIRVKGTRTPLVSDLYDATDHVLYQVKGNARRESVRMAIGQLLDYRRYVKPAGVKLGVVFPEKPGADMVDLLDELEISAIYQSGASFKRAC
;
A
#
# COMPACT_ATOMS: atom_id res chain seq x y z
N MET A 1 -45.81 46.59 -6.70
CA MET A 1 -45.27 46.11 -7.99
C MET A 1 -43.89 46.73 -8.11
N THR A 2 -42.82 46.09 -7.70
CA THR A 2 -42.29 44.85 -8.28
C THR A 2 -41.77 43.91 -7.19
N ASP A 3 -42.23 42.67 -7.28
CA ASP A 3 -41.90 41.56 -6.40
C ASP A 3 -40.55 40.97 -6.79
N ALA A 4 -39.88 40.41 -5.78
CA ALA A 4 -38.62 39.72 -5.85
C ALA A 4 -38.77 38.35 -6.52
N SER A 5 -37.73 37.90 -7.23
CA SER A 5 -37.28 36.51 -7.09
C SER A 5 -35.85 36.40 -7.60
N GLU A 6 -34.91 36.55 -6.67
CA GLU A 6 -33.62 35.86 -6.74
C GLU A 6 -33.89 34.37 -6.97
N THR A 7 -33.53 33.86 -8.14
CA THR A 7 -33.33 32.43 -8.32
C THR A 7 -31.95 32.08 -7.76
N THR A 8 -31.89 31.84 -6.46
CA THR A 8 -30.82 31.03 -5.87
C THR A 8 -31.04 29.60 -6.38
N GLU A 9 -30.33 29.22 -7.44
CA GLU A 9 -30.16 27.80 -7.79
C GLU A 9 -29.51 27.11 -6.60
N THR A 10 -30.31 26.38 -5.83
CA THR A 10 -29.84 25.39 -4.87
C THR A 10 -28.89 24.45 -5.59
N ALA A 11 -27.60 24.49 -5.25
CA ALA A 11 -26.62 23.50 -5.67
C ALA A 11 -27.15 22.12 -5.31
N GLY A 12 -27.55 21.33 -6.31
CA GLY A 12 -28.09 20.00 -6.12
C GLY A 12 -27.13 19.11 -5.34
N THR A 13 -27.68 18.26 -4.49
CA THR A 13 -26.93 17.23 -3.76
C THR A 13 -26.09 16.41 -4.74
N ILE A 14 -24.78 16.33 -4.50
CA ILE A 14 -23.87 15.51 -5.32
C ILE A 14 -23.83 14.11 -4.71
N ASP A 15 -24.59 13.19 -5.31
CA ASP A 15 -24.66 11.79 -4.93
C ASP A 15 -23.61 10.94 -5.67
N PRO A 16 -23.19 9.79 -5.10
CA PRO A 16 -22.37 8.81 -5.81
C PRO A 16 -22.92 8.49 -7.21
N GLY A 17 -22.04 8.50 -8.20
CA GLY A 17 -22.37 8.30 -9.61
C GLY A 17 -22.49 9.59 -10.41
N HIS A 18 -22.65 10.74 -9.76
CA HIS A 18 -22.72 12.03 -10.45
C HIS A 18 -21.45 12.31 -11.25
N VAL A 19 -21.59 12.75 -12.50
CA VAL A 19 -20.49 13.03 -13.43
C VAL A 19 -20.39 14.52 -13.69
N ALA A 20 -19.24 15.11 -13.38
CA ALA A 20 -18.99 16.54 -13.60
C ALA A 20 -17.50 16.82 -13.84
N THR A 21 -17.18 18.06 -14.16
CA THR A 21 -15.79 18.55 -14.26
C THR A 21 -15.21 18.83 -12.87
N ARG A 22 -13.87 18.92 -12.78
CA ARG A 22 -13.20 19.32 -11.53
C ARG A 22 -13.61 20.72 -11.06
N ALA A 23 -13.88 21.63 -11.99
CA ALA A 23 -14.29 22.99 -11.66
C ALA A 23 -15.66 23.00 -10.95
N GLU A 24 -16.59 22.14 -11.40
CA GLU A 24 -17.90 21.99 -10.77
C GLU A 24 -17.78 21.33 -9.39
N PHE A 25 -17.02 20.24 -9.27
CA PHE A 25 -16.76 19.63 -7.96
C PHE A 25 -16.04 20.58 -7.00
N ALA A 26 -15.14 21.44 -7.49
CA ALA A 26 -14.45 22.42 -6.66
C ALA A 26 -15.39 23.48 -6.10
N LYS A 27 -16.47 23.84 -6.80
CA LYS A 27 -17.52 24.73 -6.25
C LYS A 27 -18.23 24.09 -5.05
N ALA A 28 -18.43 22.78 -5.07
CA ALA A 28 -19.13 22.05 -4.02
C ALA A 28 -18.22 21.63 -2.85
N PHE A 29 -16.98 21.19 -3.14
CA PHE A 29 -16.11 20.56 -2.15
C PHE A 29 -14.77 21.29 -1.90
N GLY A 30 -14.50 22.36 -2.65
CA GLY A 30 -13.24 23.10 -2.62
C GLY A 30 -12.09 22.38 -3.34
N GLY A 31 -10.87 22.65 -2.90
CA GLY A 31 -9.66 22.00 -3.43
C GLY A 31 -8.96 22.83 -4.52
N GLY A 32 -7.74 22.41 -4.86
CA GLY A 32 -6.92 23.10 -5.85
C GLY A 32 -7.30 22.77 -7.30
N PRO A 33 -6.80 23.53 -8.29
CA PRO A 33 -7.15 23.35 -9.70
C PRO A 33 -6.46 22.14 -10.37
N GLN A 34 -5.35 21.66 -9.81
CA GLN A 34 -4.49 20.64 -10.44
C GLN A 34 -3.86 19.72 -9.42
N GLY A 35 -3.82 18.41 -9.74
CA GLY A 35 -3.24 17.36 -8.89
C GLY A 35 -4.13 16.12 -8.80
N GLY A 36 -3.59 15.03 -8.25
CA GLY A 36 -4.36 13.84 -7.89
C GLY A 36 -5.02 13.97 -6.51
N ILE A 37 -4.29 14.54 -5.55
CA ILE A 37 -4.75 14.76 -4.17
C ILE A 37 -4.89 16.25 -3.94
N LEU A 38 -6.09 16.70 -3.59
CA LEU A 38 -6.45 18.11 -3.46
C LEU A 38 -7.14 18.37 -2.12
N PRO A 39 -6.38 18.76 -1.08
CA PRO A 39 -6.96 19.17 0.20
C PRO A 39 -7.78 20.46 0.07
N SER A 40 -8.84 20.55 0.85
CA SER A 40 -9.66 21.75 1.07
C SER A 40 -9.91 21.94 2.58
N LYS A 41 -10.76 22.90 2.95
CA LYS A 41 -11.12 23.13 4.36
C LYS A 41 -11.73 21.86 4.99
N GLU A 42 -12.68 21.25 4.29
CA GLU A 42 -13.52 20.15 4.81
C GLU A 42 -13.30 18.81 4.09
N ASN A 43 -12.51 18.79 3.01
CA ASN A 43 -12.36 17.59 2.18
C ASN A 43 -10.91 17.36 1.77
N VAL A 44 -10.60 16.13 1.37
CA VAL A 44 -9.45 15.80 0.55
C VAL A 44 -9.98 15.10 -0.69
N LEU A 45 -9.88 15.75 -1.84
CA LEU A 45 -10.38 15.22 -3.10
C LEU A 45 -9.29 14.34 -3.74
N LEU A 46 -9.65 13.10 -4.06
CA LEU A 46 -8.79 12.09 -4.65
C LEU A 46 -9.27 11.84 -6.07
N TYR A 47 -8.43 12.14 -7.05
CA TYR A 47 -8.73 11.92 -8.46
C TYR A 47 -7.90 10.76 -8.98
N ALA A 48 -8.56 9.66 -9.35
CA ALA A 48 -7.98 8.49 -9.97
C ALA A 48 -8.16 8.54 -11.50
N ASP A 49 -7.18 7.99 -12.21
CA ASP A 49 -7.22 7.84 -13.67
C ASP A 49 -6.56 6.52 -14.08
N HIS A 50 -7.40 5.53 -14.38
CA HIS A 50 -6.99 4.16 -14.75
C HIS A 50 -6.07 4.10 -15.97
N LYS A 51 -6.14 5.08 -16.88
CA LYS A 51 -5.29 5.13 -18.08
C LYS A 51 -3.86 5.56 -17.76
N VAL A 52 -3.65 6.22 -16.63
CA VAL A 52 -2.34 6.76 -16.22
C VAL A 52 -1.64 5.84 -15.22
N SER A 53 -2.40 5.18 -14.33
CA SER A 53 -1.85 4.34 -13.26
C SER A 53 -1.07 3.12 -13.79
N GLY A 54 -1.61 2.41 -14.79
CA GLY A 54 -1.03 1.16 -15.30
C GLY A 54 0.40 1.26 -15.88
N ASN A 55 0.86 2.47 -16.23
CA ASN A 55 2.20 2.69 -16.80
C ASN A 55 3.35 2.52 -15.81
N TYR A 56 3.05 2.40 -14.51
CA TYR A 56 4.05 2.43 -13.43
C TYR A 56 4.07 1.18 -12.55
N GLY A 57 3.31 0.14 -12.93
CA GLY A 57 3.28 -1.15 -12.24
C GLY A 57 2.33 -1.22 -11.03
N TYR A 58 1.37 -0.31 -10.93
CA TYR A 58 0.30 -0.30 -9.92
C TYR A 58 -0.98 0.30 -10.54
N HIS A 59 -2.15 -0.12 -10.06
CA HIS A 59 -3.43 0.40 -10.54
C HIS A 59 -4.21 0.96 -9.36
N ASP A 60 -4.72 2.17 -9.51
CA ASP A 60 -5.81 2.63 -8.65
C ASP A 60 -7.04 1.78 -9.00
N GLY A 61 -7.82 1.38 -8.00
CA GLY A 61 -9.04 0.63 -8.27
C GLY A 61 -9.53 -0.20 -7.10
N TRP A 62 -10.71 -0.77 -7.29
CA TRP A 62 -11.31 -1.70 -6.36
C TRP A 62 -10.57 -3.04 -6.37
N ILE A 63 -10.32 -3.55 -5.17
CA ILE A 63 -9.89 -4.90 -4.90
C ILE A 63 -10.89 -5.57 -3.96
N SER A 64 -10.99 -6.89 -4.07
CA SER A 64 -11.62 -7.75 -3.07
C SER A 64 -10.54 -8.61 -2.44
N GLU A 65 -10.53 -8.70 -1.11
CA GLU A 65 -9.64 -9.62 -0.41
C GLU A 65 -10.39 -10.92 -0.13
N GLU A 66 -9.72 -12.07 -0.24
CA GLU A 66 -10.40 -13.37 -0.17
C GLU A 66 -11.18 -13.60 1.13
N ASN A 67 -10.78 -12.95 2.21
CA ASN A 67 -11.37 -13.10 3.54
C ASN A 67 -12.05 -11.83 4.05
N ASP A 68 -12.24 -10.81 3.20
CA ASP A 68 -12.88 -9.56 3.59
C ASP A 68 -13.98 -9.20 2.57
N PRO A 69 -15.26 -9.22 2.99
CA PRO A 69 -16.37 -8.89 2.11
C PRO A 69 -16.45 -7.39 1.79
N ASP A 70 -15.82 -6.53 2.59
CA ASP A 70 -15.88 -5.09 2.38
C ASP A 70 -14.85 -4.68 1.32
N PRO A 71 -15.27 -4.01 0.22
CA PRO A 71 -14.35 -3.67 -0.85
C PRO A 71 -13.36 -2.60 -0.41
N ILE A 72 -12.13 -2.71 -0.89
CA ILE A 72 -11.08 -1.69 -0.72
C ILE A 72 -10.84 -1.02 -2.05
N PHE A 73 -10.78 0.31 -2.06
CA PHE A 73 -10.22 1.04 -3.18
C PHE A 73 -8.74 1.36 -2.89
N GLU A 74 -7.83 0.83 -3.70
CA GLU A 74 -6.42 1.20 -3.65
C GLU A 74 -6.21 2.51 -4.40
N TYR A 75 -5.57 3.48 -3.75
CA TYR A 75 -5.29 4.79 -4.32
C TYR A 75 -3.81 5.16 -4.18
N THR A 76 -3.15 5.40 -5.31
CA THR A 76 -1.74 5.77 -5.36
C THR A 76 -1.54 7.18 -4.83
N GLY A 77 -0.59 7.34 -3.91
CA GLY A 77 -0.18 8.63 -3.36
C GLY A 77 0.35 9.62 -4.41
N ALA A 78 0.51 10.87 -3.99
CA ALA A 78 1.11 11.94 -4.78
C ALA A 78 2.65 11.82 -4.84
N GLY A 79 3.21 12.30 -5.96
CA GLY A 79 4.65 12.32 -6.24
C GLY A 79 4.98 11.44 -7.44
N ARG A 80 5.32 12.05 -8.58
CA ARG A 80 5.54 11.36 -9.87
C ARG A 80 7.01 10.98 -10.13
N VAL A 81 7.95 11.65 -9.46
CA VAL A 81 9.40 11.48 -9.64
C VAL A 81 10.06 11.21 -8.28
N GLY A 82 10.90 10.17 -8.23
CA GLY A 82 11.54 9.70 -6.99
C GLY A 82 10.58 9.05 -5.99
N HIS A 83 11.09 8.72 -4.81
CA HIS A 83 10.30 8.11 -3.74
C HIS A 83 9.18 9.04 -3.27
N GLN A 84 7.98 8.48 -3.08
CA GLN A 84 6.89 9.20 -2.42
C GLN A 84 7.17 9.31 -0.94
N VAL A 85 6.75 10.43 -0.36
CA VAL A 85 7.00 10.78 1.04
C VAL A 85 5.73 11.35 1.65
N PHE A 86 5.64 11.32 2.98
CA PHE A 86 4.59 12.02 3.72
C PHE A 86 5.04 13.43 4.15
N THR A 87 6.34 13.66 4.33
CA THR A 87 6.87 14.94 4.84
C THR A 87 7.32 15.88 3.72
N GLY A 88 7.54 17.15 4.10
CA GLY A 88 8.01 18.19 3.20
C GLY A 88 7.02 18.56 2.08
N ARG A 89 7.44 19.45 1.18
CA ARG A 89 6.57 20.00 0.12
C ARG A 89 5.98 18.94 -0.81
N LYS A 90 6.72 17.85 -1.06
CA LYS A 90 6.26 16.75 -1.91
C LYS A 90 5.25 15.82 -1.20
N GLY A 91 5.24 15.82 0.13
CA GLY A 91 4.40 14.95 0.94
C GLY A 91 3.10 15.56 1.44
N VAL A 92 2.89 16.88 1.28
CA VAL A 92 1.70 17.60 1.79
C VAL A 92 0.38 16.93 1.40
N GLY A 93 0.25 16.49 0.13
CA GLY A 93 -0.95 15.77 -0.32
C GLY A 93 -1.13 14.44 0.42
N ASN A 94 -0.05 13.65 0.52
CA ASN A 94 -0.09 12.35 1.19
C ASN A 94 -0.37 12.49 2.70
N SER A 95 0.22 13.47 3.36
CA SER A 95 -0.07 13.79 4.76
C SER A 95 -1.51 14.26 4.96
N ALA A 96 -2.07 15.04 4.03
CA ALA A 96 -3.47 15.45 4.12
C ALA A 96 -4.44 14.27 4.07
N VAL A 97 -4.10 13.20 3.31
CA VAL A 97 -4.86 11.94 3.35
C VAL A 97 -4.72 11.28 4.71
N LEU A 98 -3.50 11.11 5.23
CA LEU A 98 -3.30 10.47 6.54
C LEU A 98 -3.97 11.21 7.70
N ASP A 99 -3.87 12.53 7.71
CA ASP A 99 -4.39 13.36 8.79
C ASP A 99 -5.84 13.78 8.55
N HIS A 100 -6.56 13.14 7.61
CA HIS A 100 -7.89 13.60 7.23
C HIS A 100 -8.86 13.58 8.43
N VAL A 101 -8.86 12.51 9.25
CA VAL A 101 -9.71 12.39 10.44
C VAL A 101 -9.33 13.45 11.47
N LYS A 102 -8.03 13.59 11.78
CA LYS A 102 -7.50 14.57 12.73
C LYS A 102 -7.92 16.00 12.36
N ASN A 103 -7.95 16.31 11.06
CA ASN A 103 -8.30 17.62 10.54
C ASN A 103 -9.80 17.78 10.23
N GLY A 104 -10.65 16.81 10.59
CA GLY A 104 -12.08 16.87 10.33
C GLY A 104 -12.45 16.89 8.84
N ARG A 105 -11.63 16.28 7.97
CA ARG A 105 -11.82 16.26 6.52
C ARG A 105 -12.36 14.91 6.04
N ALA A 106 -13.30 14.96 5.09
CA ALA A 106 -13.77 13.79 4.38
C ALA A 106 -12.85 13.46 3.19
N LEU A 107 -12.50 12.18 3.00
CA LEU A 107 -11.92 11.73 1.73
C LEU A 107 -13.04 11.57 0.71
N ARG A 108 -12.88 12.17 -0.47
CA ARG A 108 -13.83 12.08 -1.58
C ARG A 108 -13.12 11.60 -2.83
N LEU A 109 -13.56 10.47 -3.36
CA LEU A 109 -12.93 9.84 -4.52
C LEU A 109 -13.69 10.17 -5.80
N PHE A 110 -12.93 10.42 -6.86
CA PHE A 110 -13.41 10.71 -8.20
C PHE A 110 -12.60 9.90 -9.21
N VAL A 111 -13.28 9.27 -10.17
CA VAL A 111 -12.62 8.53 -11.26
C VAL A 111 -12.85 9.24 -12.59
N ALA A 112 -11.79 9.41 -13.38
CA ALA A 112 -11.90 9.98 -14.72
C ALA A 112 -12.72 9.06 -15.66
N VAL A 113 -13.78 9.60 -16.27
CA VAL A 113 -14.69 8.85 -17.16
C VAL A 113 -14.64 9.34 -18.62
N GLY A 114 -13.94 10.44 -18.90
CA GLY A 114 -13.81 10.95 -20.26
C GLY A 114 -13.41 12.41 -20.34
N LYS A 115 -13.67 13.01 -21.49
CA LYS A 115 -13.52 14.45 -21.74
C LYS A 115 -14.88 15.06 -22.00
N VAL A 116 -15.01 16.35 -21.72
CA VAL A 116 -16.18 17.13 -22.11
C VAL A 116 -16.26 17.12 -23.65
N PRO A 117 -17.42 16.78 -24.25
CA PRO A 117 -17.59 16.85 -25.69
C PRO A 117 -17.35 18.28 -26.23
N GLY A 118 -16.74 18.39 -27.41
CA GLY A 118 -16.44 19.68 -28.05
C GLY A 118 -15.00 20.16 -27.85
N PRO A 119 -14.72 21.48 -28.00
CA PRO A 119 -13.36 22.01 -28.05
C PRO A 119 -12.67 22.08 -26.67
N SER A 120 -13.37 21.73 -25.60
CA SER A 120 -12.84 21.80 -24.24
C SER A 120 -11.85 20.67 -23.97
N ALA A 121 -10.70 21.01 -23.39
CA ALA A 121 -9.74 20.02 -22.89
C ALA A 121 -10.14 19.44 -21.52
N ALA A 122 -11.24 19.90 -20.93
CA ALA A 122 -11.67 19.49 -19.60
C ALA A 122 -12.04 18.01 -19.53
N ARG A 123 -11.69 17.38 -18.41
CA ARG A 123 -12.02 15.97 -18.12
C ARG A 123 -13.27 15.86 -17.26
N LEU A 124 -14.10 14.88 -17.59
CA LEU A 124 -15.24 14.46 -16.79
C LEU A 124 -14.80 13.42 -15.77
N HIS A 125 -15.31 13.54 -14.56
CA HIS A 125 -15.06 12.60 -13.48
C HIS A 125 -16.38 12.18 -12.84
N ARG A 126 -16.49 10.90 -12.50
CA ARG A 126 -17.58 10.36 -11.68
C ARG A 126 -17.21 10.51 -10.22
N TYR A 127 -18.11 11.08 -9.41
CA TYR A 127 -17.99 11.05 -7.96
C TYR A 127 -18.27 9.62 -7.47
N VAL A 128 -17.27 8.96 -6.91
CA VAL A 128 -17.40 7.58 -6.42
C VAL A 128 -18.07 7.56 -5.06
N GLY A 129 -17.71 8.48 -4.16
CA GLY A 129 -18.31 8.55 -2.83
C GLY A 129 -17.33 9.05 -1.77
N ARG A 130 -17.71 8.85 -0.50
CA ARG A 130 -16.88 9.17 0.66
C ARG A 130 -16.14 7.94 1.14
N PHE A 131 -14.94 8.15 1.70
CA PHE A 131 -14.08 7.08 2.17
C PHE A 131 -13.43 7.42 3.50
N GLU A 132 -13.00 6.38 4.21
CA GLU A 132 -12.03 6.42 5.31
C GLU A 132 -10.80 5.59 4.93
N LEU A 133 -9.67 5.84 5.57
CA LEU A 133 -8.55 4.91 5.50
C LEU A 133 -8.91 3.60 6.20
N ASP A 134 -8.48 2.49 5.62
CA ASP A 134 -8.54 1.18 6.28
C ASP A 134 -7.89 1.26 7.66
N ARG A 135 -8.54 0.70 8.69
CA ARG A 135 -8.12 0.91 10.08
C ARG A 135 -6.91 0.07 10.48
N GLU A 136 -6.76 -1.10 9.89
CA GLU A 136 -5.67 -2.04 10.20
C GLU A 136 -4.46 -1.79 9.31
N GLU A 137 -4.70 -1.48 8.04
CA GLU A 137 -3.71 -1.21 7.04
C GLU A 137 -4.03 0.04 6.19
N PRO A 138 -3.90 1.26 6.74
CA PRO A 138 -4.22 2.51 6.04
C PRO A 138 -3.53 2.71 4.68
N PHE A 139 -2.32 2.18 4.53
CA PHE A 139 -1.60 2.16 3.26
C PHE A 139 -0.62 1.00 3.20
N VAL A 140 -0.17 0.64 2.00
CA VAL A 140 1.00 -0.20 1.77
C VAL A 140 2.06 0.59 1.01
N VAL A 141 3.30 0.14 1.11
CA VAL A 141 4.38 0.67 0.29
C VAL A 141 4.71 -0.37 -0.78
N ARG A 142 4.70 0.05 -2.04
CA ARG A 142 5.06 -0.79 -3.18
C ARG A 142 6.27 -0.24 -3.91
N GLN A 143 6.97 -1.11 -4.62
CA GLN A 143 7.96 -0.69 -5.61
C GLN A 143 7.24 -0.38 -6.92
N GLY A 144 7.63 0.71 -7.55
CA GLY A 144 7.15 1.08 -8.87
C GLY A 144 8.23 1.82 -9.63
N ILE A 145 7.87 2.26 -10.83
CA ILE A 145 8.74 3.05 -11.68
C ILE A 145 8.25 4.50 -11.69
N ASP A 146 9.16 5.46 -11.73
CA ASP A 146 8.86 6.88 -11.83
C ASP A 146 8.76 7.34 -13.30
N GLU A 147 8.42 8.60 -13.53
CA GLU A 147 8.31 9.13 -14.90
C GLU A 147 9.62 9.09 -15.69
N LYS A 148 10.76 9.06 -14.99
CA LYS A 148 12.09 8.99 -15.56
C LYS A 148 12.60 7.55 -15.71
N LYS A 149 11.73 6.57 -15.51
CA LYS A 149 12.04 5.13 -15.55
C LYS A 149 13.00 4.66 -14.45
N HIS A 150 13.09 5.39 -13.34
CA HIS A 150 13.83 4.95 -12.16
C HIS A 150 12.92 4.25 -11.17
N GLU A 151 13.49 3.33 -10.40
CA GLU A 151 12.79 2.68 -9.30
C GLU A 151 12.41 3.68 -8.21
N ARG A 152 11.21 3.50 -7.65
CA ARG A 152 10.73 4.32 -6.53
C ARG A 152 9.82 3.55 -5.59
N LYS A 153 9.79 4.03 -4.34
CA LYS A 153 8.77 3.69 -3.35
C LYS A 153 7.49 4.46 -3.66
N VAL A 154 6.38 3.75 -3.64
CA VAL A 154 5.04 4.24 -3.93
C VAL A 154 4.16 3.96 -2.73
N ILE A 155 3.48 4.98 -2.23
CA ILE A 155 2.47 4.87 -1.20
C ILE A 155 1.18 4.47 -1.91
N VAL A 156 0.52 3.41 -1.45
CA VAL A 156 -0.81 3.01 -1.93
C VAL A 156 -1.74 3.02 -0.75
N PHE A 157 -2.61 4.04 -0.67
CA PHE A 157 -3.64 4.15 0.35
C PHE A 157 -4.71 3.09 0.13
N ARG A 158 -5.19 2.52 1.23
CA ARG A 158 -6.28 1.54 1.24
C ARG A 158 -7.51 2.24 1.79
N LEU A 159 -8.51 2.43 0.93
CA LEU A 159 -9.69 3.23 1.24
C LEU A 159 -10.92 2.33 1.41
N ARG A 160 -11.61 2.47 2.55
CA ARG A 160 -12.88 1.81 2.82
C ARG A 160 -14.06 2.75 2.55
N PRO A 161 -15.14 2.29 1.90
CA PRO A 161 -16.35 3.08 1.71
C PRO A 161 -16.89 3.65 3.03
N PHE A 162 -17.29 4.92 3.03
CA PHE A 162 -18.06 5.53 4.10
C PHE A 162 -19.46 5.86 3.58
N GLY A 163 -20.41 4.95 3.81
CA GLY A 163 -21.76 5.02 3.25
C GLY A 163 -21.82 4.52 1.80
N SER A 164 -22.81 5.02 1.04
CA SER A 164 -23.02 4.59 -0.34
C SER A 164 -21.90 5.06 -1.28
N VAL A 165 -21.50 4.18 -2.19
CA VAL A 165 -20.50 4.44 -3.23
C VAL A 165 -21.00 3.95 -4.58
N ALA A 166 -20.56 4.60 -5.65
CA ALA A 166 -20.77 4.12 -7.02
C ALA A 166 -19.66 3.13 -7.37
N HIS A 167 -20.04 1.86 -7.52
CA HIS A 167 -19.14 0.80 -7.93
C HIS A 167 -19.50 0.34 -9.34
N VAL A 168 -18.53 0.43 -10.25
CA VAL A 168 -18.63 -0.10 -11.61
C VAL A 168 -17.41 -0.98 -11.90
N ASP A 169 -17.58 -2.00 -12.74
CA ASP A 169 -16.56 -3.01 -12.96
C ASP A 169 -15.28 -2.46 -13.60
N GLU A 170 -15.39 -1.38 -14.39
CA GLU A 170 -14.26 -0.70 -15.01
C GLU A 170 -13.32 -0.05 -13.98
N ASP A 171 -13.80 0.14 -12.74
CA ASP A 171 -13.00 0.69 -11.65
C ASP A 171 -12.24 -0.38 -10.85
N ASN A 172 -12.42 -1.67 -11.17
CA ASN A 172 -11.69 -2.75 -10.53
C ASN A 172 -10.24 -2.79 -11.02
N VAL A 173 -9.30 -3.12 -10.12
CA VAL A 173 -7.94 -3.46 -10.50
C VAL A 173 -7.98 -4.65 -11.47
N PRO A 174 -7.31 -4.59 -12.63
CA PRO A 174 -7.25 -5.71 -13.55
C PRO A 174 -6.65 -6.95 -12.89
N ILE A 175 -7.23 -8.12 -13.18
CA ILE A 175 -6.62 -9.39 -12.79
C ILE A 175 -5.29 -9.58 -13.52
N ALA A 176 -4.31 -10.19 -12.86
CA ALA A 176 -3.07 -10.53 -13.53
C ALA A 176 -3.31 -11.65 -14.56
N GLU A 177 -2.97 -11.38 -15.83
CA GLU A 177 -3.11 -12.36 -16.92
C GLU A 177 -2.09 -13.52 -16.83
N LYS A 178 -0.94 -13.24 -16.21
CA LYS A 178 0.16 -14.18 -16.04
C LYS A 178 0.77 -14.06 -14.65
N THR A 179 1.36 -15.16 -14.20
CA THR A 179 2.12 -15.17 -12.97
C THR A 179 3.53 -14.64 -13.20
N GLU A 180 3.93 -13.61 -12.47
CA GLU A 180 5.28 -13.02 -12.54
C GLU A 180 5.81 -12.74 -11.15
N ALA A 181 7.04 -13.16 -10.89
CA ALA A 181 7.79 -12.85 -9.67
C ALA A 181 8.96 -11.94 -10.04
N THR A 182 8.95 -10.72 -9.51
CA THR A 182 9.99 -9.72 -9.76
C THR A 182 10.74 -9.40 -8.47
N LEU A 183 12.05 -9.27 -8.56
CA LEU A 183 12.89 -8.82 -7.47
C LEU A 183 12.70 -7.32 -7.25
N VAL A 184 12.55 -6.94 -5.98
CA VAL A 184 12.38 -5.56 -5.52
C VAL A 184 13.29 -5.30 -4.33
N GLU A 185 13.60 -4.04 -4.06
CA GLU A 185 14.44 -3.65 -2.93
C GLU A 185 13.78 -4.03 -1.59
N PRO A 186 14.55 -4.45 -0.57
CA PRO A 186 13.99 -4.92 0.70
C PRO A 186 13.43 -3.77 1.56
N ASP A 187 13.91 -2.55 1.36
CA ASP A 187 13.64 -1.37 2.19
C ASP A 187 12.29 -0.68 1.90
N VAL A 188 11.36 -1.37 1.25
CA VAL A 188 10.00 -0.90 0.98
C VAL A 188 9.12 -1.25 2.19
N THR A 189 9.47 -0.75 3.39
CA THR A 189 8.61 -0.89 4.58
C THR A 189 8.00 0.44 4.97
N LYS A 190 6.80 0.42 5.56
CA LYS A 190 6.12 1.59 6.15
C LYS A 190 7.07 2.42 7.02
N ALA A 191 7.90 1.74 7.80
CA ALA A 191 8.82 2.38 8.72
C ALA A 191 10.01 3.08 8.05
N THR A 192 10.37 2.71 6.81
CA THR A 192 11.44 3.40 6.07
C THR A 192 10.93 4.71 5.45
N LEU A 193 9.61 4.87 5.25
CA LEU A 193 9.01 6.15 4.88
C LEU A 193 8.88 7.12 6.06
N ILE A 194 8.95 6.58 7.28
CA ILE A 194 8.84 7.31 8.54
C ILE A 194 10.24 7.33 9.14
N ASP A 195 11.18 8.01 8.47
CA ASP A 195 12.49 8.28 9.04
C ASP A 195 12.30 9.16 10.29
N PRO A 196 12.53 8.63 11.51
CA PRO A 196 12.33 9.39 12.74
C PRO A 196 13.39 10.49 12.95
N GLU A 197 14.50 10.44 12.21
CA GLU A 197 15.64 11.32 12.43
C GLU A 197 15.41 12.75 11.93
N ASN A 198 14.36 12.99 11.13
CA ASN A 198 14.06 14.30 10.57
C ASN A 198 12.88 15.04 11.24
N GLY A 199 12.44 14.60 12.41
CA GLY A 199 11.71 15.42 13.39
C GLY A 199 10.53 16.24 12.83
N GLU A 200 9.41 15.58 12.50
CA GLU A 200 8.02 16.09 12.54
C GLU A 200 7.09 14.99 12.00
N VAL A 201 6.95 13.91 12.75
CA VAL A 201 6.01 12.81 12.40
C VAL A 201 4.64 13.17 12.98
N THR A 202 3.60 13.22 12.14
CA THR A 202 2.23 13.51 12.58
C THR A 202 1.70 12.40 13.48
N ASP A 203 0.74 12.70 14.36
CA ASP A 203 0.15 11.68 15.24
C ASP A 203 -0.53 10.57 14.44
N SER A 204 -1.09 10.89 13.27
CA SER A 204 -1.66 9.89 12.36
C SER A 204 -0.57 8.99 11.80
N LEU A 205 0.58 9.54 11.37
CA LEU A 205 1.74 8.72 10.98
C LEU A 205 2.24 7.82 12.12
N ARG A 206 2.23 8.30 13.37
CA ARG A 206 2.58 7.48 14.56
C ARG A 206 1.56 6.38 14.81
N ALA A 207 0.28 6.66 14.62
CA ALA A 207 -0.78 5.66 14.77
C ALA A 207 -0.64 4.52 13.77
N ILE A 208 -0.04 4.75 12.59
CA ILE A 208 0.14 3.76 11.51
C ILE A 208 1.41 2.90 11.70
N ILE A 209 2.23 3.20 12.72
CA ILE A 209 3.32 2.31 13.13
C ILE A 209 2.70 0.98 13.59
N PRO A 210 3.32 -0.18 13.28
CA PRO A 210 2.83 -1.52 13.63
C PRO A 210 1.94 -1.56 14.87
N HIS A 211 0.67 -1.87 14.66
CA HIS A 211 -0.41 -1.70 15.64
C HIS A 211 -0.31 -2.73 16.76
N THR A 212 0.36 -3.85 16.49
CA THR A 212 0.65 -4.88 17.48
C THR A 212 2.12 -4.92 17.86
N LYS A 213 2.39 -5.27 19.13
CA LYS A 213 3.74 -5.56 19.63
C LYS A 213 4.44 -6.63 18.77
N THR A 214 3.68 -7.56 18.20
CA THR A 214 4.17 -8.60 17.31
C THR A 214 4.64 -8.03 15.97
N GLU A 215 3.84 -7.22 15.29
CA GLU A 215 4.27 -6.60 14.02
C GLU A 215 5.47 -5.67 14.24
N TYR A 216 5.51 -4.92 15.34
CA TYR A 216 6.66 -4.08 15.67
C TYR A 216 7.93 -4.91 15.82
N ARG A 217 7.83 -6.03 16.55
CA ARG A 217 8.95 -6.98 16.70
C ARG A 217 9.37 -7.56 15.35
N ALA A 218 8.43 -7.98 14.51
CA ALA A 218 8.72 -8.51 13.17
C ALA A 218 9.45 -7.47 12.31
N ALA A 219 8.95 -6.24 12.24
CA ALA A 219 9.56 -5.17 11.46
C ALA A 219 10.96 -4.80 11.97
N ARG A 220 11.16 -4.73 13.30
CA ARG A 220 12.48 -4.51 13.91
C ARG A 220 13.43 -5.67 13.60
N LEU A 221 12.97 -6.90 13.74
CA LEU A 221 13.75 -8.11 13.51
C LEU A 221 14.18 -8.23 12.05
N SER A 222 13.27 -7.96 11.11
CA SER A 222 13.54 -7.92 9.67
C SER A 222 14.66 -6.92 9.34
N ARG A 223 14.58 -5.68 9.85
CA ARG A 223 15.65 -4.67 9.66
C ARG A 223 16.98 -5.10 10.26
N LEU A 224 16.98 -5.69 11.45
CA LEU A 224 18.21 -6.17 12.09
C LEU A 224 18.85 -7.31 11.28
N PHE A 225 18.05 -8.26 10.81
CA PHE A 225 18.54 -9.39 10.04
C PHE A 225 19.03 -8.98 8.65
N GLN A 226 18.29 -8.10 7.97
CA GLN A 226 18.72 -7.51 6.70
C GLN A 226 20.05 -6.75 6.85
N ARG A 227 20.25 -5.97 7.92
CA ARG A 227 21.53 -5.31 8.18
C ARG A 227 22.66 -6.30 8.41
N LYS A 228 22.41 -7.39 9.14
CA LYS A 228 23.39 -8.47 9.32
C LYS A 228 23.82 -9.04 7.96
N LEU A 229 22.86 -9.50 7.15
CA LEU A 229 23.13 -10.06 5.83
C LEU A 229 23.93 -9.07 4.95
N LYS A 230 23.50 -7.80 4.90
CA LYS A 230 24.24 -6.75 4.17
C LYS A 230 25.66 -6.54 4.71
N SER A 231 25.86 -6.58 6.03
CA SER A 231 27.20 -6.44 6.64
C SER A 231 28.12 -7.63 6.35
N GLU A 232 27.55 -8.79 6.03
CA GLU A 232 28.27 -9.99 5.58
C GLU A 232 28.49 -10.00 4.07
N GLY A 233 28.09 -8.94 3.35
CA GLY A 233 28.27 -8.82 1.90
C GLY A 233 27.16 -9.46 1.06
N HIS A 234 26.03 -9.85 1.67
CA HIS A 234 24.93 -10.46 0.95
C HIS A 234 24.09 -9.44 0.19
N VAL A 235 23.59 -9.83 -0.99
CA VAL A 235 22.62 -9.06 -1.76
C VAL A 235 21.22 -9.45 -1.30
N VAL A 236 20.56 -8.53 -0.58
CA VAL A 236 19.23 -8.76 -0.02
C VAL A 236 18.18 -7.99 -0.82
N GLN A 237 17.14 -8.70 -1.26
CA GLN A 237 15.99 -8.21 -2.03
C GLN A 237 14.71 -8.80 -1.45
N ARG A 238 13.58 -8.61 -2.12
CA ARG A 238 12.28 -9.29 -1.85
C ARG A 238 11.65 -9.67 -3.19
N PHE A 239 10.71 -10.59 -3.17
CA PHE A 239 9.86 -10.88 -4.33
C PHE A 239 8.53 -10.15 -4.21
N GLN A 240 8.15 -9.48 -5.29
CA GLN A 240 6.77 -9.10 -5.55
C GLN A 240 6.20 -10.08 -6.59
N ILE A 241 5.16 -10.82 -6.23
CA ILE A 241 4.61 -11.92 -7.01
C ILE A 241 3.18 -11.57 -7.41
N ARG A 242 2.97 -11.29 -8.70
CA ARG A 242 1.63 -11.14 -9.29
C ARG A 242 1.17 -12.52 -9.72
N VAL A 243 0.19 -13.10 -9.04
CA VAL A 243 -0.32 -14.45 -9.37
C VAL A 243 -1.44 -14.35 -10.39
N LYS A 244 -1.40 -15.16 -11.44
CA LYS A 244 -2.47 -15.20 -12.45
C LYS A 244 -3.85 -15.34 -11.80
N GLY A 245 -4.80 -14.51 -12.23
CA GLY A 245 -6.17 -14.50 -11.71
C GLY A 245 -6.38 -13.69 -10.43
N THR A 246 -5.31 -13.14 -9.83
CA THR A 246 -5.39 -12.29 -8.63
C THR A 246 -5.26 -10.81 -8.99
N ARG A 247 -5.78 -9.93 -8.11
CA ARG A 247 -5.66 -8.46 -8.24
C ARG A 247 -4.49 -7.91 -7.42
N THR A 248 -4.28 -8.47 -6.23
CA THR A 248 -3.28 -8.00 -5.27
C THR A 248 -2.01 -8.85 -5.36
N PRO A 249 -0.82 -8.24 -5.50
CA PRO A 249 0.43 -9.00 -5.50
C PRO A 249 0.78 -9.51 -4.10
N LEU A 250 1.40 -10.69 -4.03
CA LEU A 250 2.06 -11.19 -2.83
C LEU A 250 3.43 -10.53 -2.69
N VAL A 251 3.87 -10.28 -1.46
CA VAL A 251 5.19 -9.70 -1.18
C VAL A 251 5.90 -10.57 -0.14
N SER A 252 7.06 -11.12 -0.50
CA SER A 252 7.86 -11.92 0.43
C SER A 252 8.56 -11.04 1.48
N ASP A 253 9.13 -11.64 2.53
CA ASP A 253 9.79 -10.88 3.61
C ASP A 253 11.21 -10.45 3.32
N LEU A 254 12.14 -11.39 3.14
CA LEU A 254 13.50 -11.11 2.69
C LEU A 254 13.93 -12.24 1.75
N TYR A 255 14.66 -11.91 0.71
CA TYR A 255 15.29 -12.85 -0.19
C TYR A 255 16.77 -12.52 -0.27
N ASP A 256 17.59 -13.50 0.05
CA ASP A 256 19.04 -13.44 -0.08
C ASP A 256 19.43 -14.01 -1.43
N ALA A 257 19.79 -13.12 -2.35
CA ALA A 257 20.19 -13.48 -3.71
C ALA A 257 21.59 -14.11 -3.75
N THR A 258 22.43 -13.88 -2.72
CA THR A 258 23.77 -14.48 -2.64
C THR A 258 23.68 -15.97 -2.35
N ASP A 259 22.90 -16.35 -1.32
CA ASP A 259 22.79 -17.74 -0.89
C ASP A 259 21.56 -18.48 -1.43
N HIS A 260 20.73 -17.77 -2.20
CA HIS A 260 19.47 -18.24 -2.76
C HIS A 260 18.51 -18.75 -1.66
N VAL A 261 18.23 -17.87 -0.68
CA VAL A 261 17.37 -18.19 0.48
C VAL A 261 16.20 -17.22 0.58
N LEU A 262 14.99 -17.76 0.71
CA LEU A 262 13.78 -17.00 1.03
C LEU A 262 13.52 -17.06 2.53
N TYR A 263 13.52 -15.91 3.17
CA TYR A 263 13.28 -15.76 4.60
C TYR A 263 11.88 -15.19 4.88
N GLN A 264 11.19 -15.78 5.85
CA GLN A 264 10.00 -15.21 6.48
C GLN A 264 10.35 -14.74 7.90
N VAL A 265 9.96 -13.53 8.27
CA VAL A 265 10.19 -12.96 9.60
C VAL A 265 8.90 -13.02 10.40
N LYS A 266 8.98 -13.50 11.65
CA LYS A 266 7.84 -13.50 12.58
C LYS A 266 8.17 -12.74 13.85
N GLY A 267 7.17 -12.05 14.39
CA GLY A 267 7.31 -11.22 15.60
C GLY A 267 7.28 -12.00 16.91
N ASN A 268 7.05 -13.31 16.84
CA ASN A 268 7.08 -14.27 17.95
C ASN A 268 7.35 -15.68 17.39
N ALA A 269 7.73 -16.61 18.25
CA ALA A 269 7.99 -18.01 17.88
C ALA A 269 6.87 -19.00 18.28
N ARG A 270 5.61 -18.55 18.33
CA ARG A 270 4.46 -19.42 18.67
C ARG A 270 4.07 -20.33 17.52
N ARG A 271 3.43 -21.47 17.84
CA ARG A 271 3.03 -22.52 16.88
C ARG A 271 2.21 -21.96 15.71
N GLU A 272 1.28 -21.05 15.96
CA GLU A 272 0.48 -20.38 14.93
C GLU A 272 1.34 -19.54 13.97
N SER A 273 2.35 -18.84 14.49
CA SER A 273 3.26 -18.02 13.68
C SER A 273 4.21 -18.87 12.85
N VAL A 274 4.69 -19.98 13.40
CA VAL A 274 5.52 -20.97 12.68
C VAL A 274 4.73 -21.58 11.51
N ARG A 275 3.51 -22.07 11.77
CA ARG A 275 2.65 -22.64 10.72
C ARG A 275 2.32 -21.63 9.63
N MET A 276 2.01 -20.39 9.99
CA MET A 276 1.79 -19.32 9.02
C MET A 276 3.05 -19.05 8.18
N ALA A 277 4.24 -19.05 8.79
CA ALA A 277 5.49 -18.85 8.06
C ALA A 277 5.75 -19.97 7.04
N ILE A 278 5.49 -21.22 7.43
CA ILE A 278 5.61 -22.38 6.54
C ILE A 278 4.69 -22.21 5.33
N GLY A 279 3.40 -21.91 5.54
CA GLY A 279 2.43 -21.71 4.46
C GLY A 279 2.86 -20.62 3.47
N GLN A 280 3.27 -19.46 3.99
CA GLN A 280 3.76 -18.36 3.16
C GLN A 280 5.00 -18.72 2.36
N LEU A 281 6.02 -19.33 2.99
CA LEU A 281 7.26 -19.72 2.32
C LEU A 281 7.03 -20.75 1.23
N LEU A 282 6.21 -21.78 1.51
CA LEU A 282 5.89 -22.82 0.53
C LEU A 282 5.09 -22.26 -0.65
N ASP A 283 4.20 -21.29 -0.40
CA ASP A 283 3.46 -20.63 -1.47
C ASP A 283 4.40 -19.79 -2.36
N TYR A 284 5.19 -18.91 -1.77
CA TYR A 284 6.12 -18.04 -2.51
C TYR A 284 7.15 -18.84 -3.31
N ARG A 285 7.68 -19.94 -2.74
CA ARG A 285 8.68 -20.81 -3.39
C ARG A 285 8.25 -21.30 -4.77
N ARG A 286 6.95 -21.46 -5.04
CA ARG A 286 6.40 -21.91 -6.33
C ARG A 286 6.76 -20.96 -7.48
N TYR A 287 7.00 -19.70 -7.17
CA TYR A 287 7.15 -18.62 -8.14
C TYR A 287 8.59 -18.09 -8.25
N VAL A 288 9.47 -18.47 -7.31
CA VAL A 288 10.88 -18.04 -7.30
C VAL A 288 11.68 -18.77 -8.38
N LYS A 289 12.53 -18.01 -9.08
CA LYS A 289 13.50 -18.53 -10.07
C LYS A 289 14.92 -18.05 -9.73
N PRO A 290 15.97 -18.88 -9.94
CA PRO A 290 15.91 -20.29 -10.34
C PRO A 290 15.18 -21.16 -9.29
N ALA A 291 14.83 -22.39 -9.66
CA ALA A 291 14.21 -23.33 -8.73
C ALA A 291 15.24 -23.79 -7.68
N GLY A 292 14.76 -24.31 -6.54
CA GLY A 292 15.62 -24.78 -5.46
C GLY A 292 15.98 -23.71 -4.42
N VAL A 293 15.19 -22.64 -4.32
CA VAL A 293 15.35 -21.65 -3.25
C VAL A 293 15.21 -22.31 -1.89
N LYS A 294 16.22 -22.09 -1.04
CA LYS A 294 16.22 -22.56 0.35
C LYS A 294 15.26 -21.72 1.16
N LEU A 295 14.71 -22.28 2.23
CA LEU A 295 13.72 -21.60 3.06
C LEU A 295 14.28 -21.36 4.46
N GLY A 296 13.93 -20.23 5.06
CA GLY A 296 14.27 -19.95 6.44
C GLY A 296 13.22 -19.09 7.14
N VAL A 297 13.06 -19.28 8.44
CA VAL A 297 12.21 -18.43 9.29
C VAL A 297 13.07 -17.73 10.34
N VAL A 298 12.87 -16.44 10.51
CA VAL A 298 13.60 -15.61 11.47
C VAL A 298 12.68 -15.21 12.62
N PHE A 299 13.08 -15.56 13.84
CA PHE A 299 12.33 -15.36 15.07
C PHE A 299 13.05 -14.43 16.07
N PRO A 300 12.32 -13.76 16.99
CA PRO A 300 12.94 -12.92 18.01
C PRO A 300 13.50 -13.75 19.17
N GLU A 301 13.03 -14.99 19.33
CA GLU A 301 13.45 -15.95 20.34
C GLU A 301 13.51 -17.36 19.73
N LYS A 302 14.22 -18.30 20.37
CA LYS A 302 14.30 -19.68 19.91
C LYS A 302 12.89 -20.32 19.94
N PRO A 303 12.40 -20.92 18.83
CA PRO A 303 11.16 -21.68 18.85
C PRO A 303 11.23 -22.88 19.81
N GLY A 304 10.07 -23.35 20.28
CA GLY A 304 9.98 -24.59 21.05
C GLY A 304 10.49 -25.79 20.23
N ALA A 305 11.02 -26.82 20.90
CA ALA A 305 11.67 -27.97 20.25
C ALA A 305 10.80 -28.60 19.15
N ASP A 306 9.52 -28.90 19.44
CA ASP A 306 8.56 -29.44 18.47
C ASP A 306 8.41 -28.57 17.20
N MET A 307 8.53 -27.24 17.31
CA MET A 307 8.51 -26.35 16.15
C MET A 307 9.83 -26.28 15.40
N VAL A 308 10.96 -26.52 16.08
CA VAL A 308 12.26 -26.68 15.43
C VAL A 308 12.27 -27.97 14.63
N ASP A 309 11.79 -29.08 15.23
CA ASP A 309 11.70 -30.38 14.58
C ASP A 309 10.82 -30.32 13.32
N LEU A 310 9.64 -29.69 13.41
CA LEU A 310 8.77 -29.47 12.24
C LEU A 310 9.45 -28.66 11.12
N LEU A 311 10.22 -27.63 11.47
CA LEU A 311 10.92 -26.81 10.47
C LEU A 311 12.07 -27.59 9.83
N ASP A 312 12.80 -28.39 10.62
CA ASP A 312 13.88 -29.27 10.14
C ASP A 312 13.36 -30.35 9.18
N GLU A 313 12.25 -31.01 9.51
CA GLU A 313 11.58 -32.00 8.64
C GLU A 313 11.17 -31.44 7.28
N LEU A 314 10.89 -30.13 7.21
CA LEU A 314 10.51 -29.42 5.98
C LEU A 314 11.70 -28.77 5.27
N GLU A 315 12.92 -28.98 5.76
CA GLU A 315 14.16 -28.35 5.28
C GLU A 315 14.10 -26.82 5.33
N ILE A 316 13.42 -26.27 6.34
CA ILE A 316 13.28 -24.84 6.58
C ILE A 316 14.18 -24.47 7.75
N SER A 317 15.19 -23.64 7.49
CA SER A 317 16.11 -23.22 8.56
C SER A 317 15.40 -22.37 9.61
N ALA A 318 15.62 -22.66 10.89
CA ALA A 318 15.09 -21.85 11.99
C ALA A 318 16.18 -20.92 12.53
N ILE A 319 16.06 -19.62 12.29
CA ILE A 319 16.99 -18.60 12.76
C ILE A 319 16.33 -17.80 13.88
N TYR A 320 17.06 -17.53 14.97
CA TYR A 320 16.55 -16.70 16.06
C TYR A 320 17.58 -15.67 16.54
N GLN A 321 17.07 -14.54 17.01
CA GLN A 321 17.90 -13.50 17.64
C GLN A 321 18.43 -14.00 18.99
N SER A 322 19.74 -13.88 19.20
CA SER A 322 20.44 -14.23 20.45
C SER A 322 21.33 -13.06 20.87
N GLY A 323 20.77 -12.10 21.61
CA GLY A 323 21.45 -10.85 21.92
C GLY A 323 21.62 -9.99 20.66
N ALA A 324 22.87 -9.62 20.34
CA ALA A 324 23.21 -8.84 19.15
C ALA A 324 23.42 -9.69 17.88
N SER A 325 23.48 -11.02 18.00
CA SER A 325 23.71 -11.93 16.89
C SER A 325 22.46 -12.75 16.55
N PHE A 326 22.56 -13.54 15.48
CA PHE A 326 21.54 -14.49 15.05
C PHE A 326 22.15 -15.90 15.09
N LYS A 327 21.37 -16.86 15.58
CA LYS A 327 21.76 -18.27 15.68
C LYS A 327 20.79 -19.13 14.90
N ARG A 328 21.28 -20.26 14.41
CA ARG A 328 20.50 -21.31 13.77
C ARG A 328 20.08 -22.34 14.82
N ALA A 329 18.82 -22.78 14.78
CA ALA A 329 18.29 -23.87 15.60
C ALA A 329 18.23 -25.19 14.82
N CYS A 330 18.01 -25.12 13.50
CA CYS A 330 18.18 -26.12 12.46
C CYS A 330 18.46 -25.39 11.13
#